data_AF-A0A969HQ73-F1
#
_entry.id   AF-A0A969HQ73-F1
#
_cell.length_a   1.000
_cell.length_b   1.000
_cell.length_c   1.000
_cell.angle_alpha   90.00
_cell.angle_beta   90.00
_cell.angle_gamma   90.00
#
_symmetry.space_group_name_H-M   'P 1'
#
loop_
_entity.id
_entity.type
_entity.pdbx_description
1 polymer ?
#
loop_
_entity_poly.entity_id
_entity_poly.type
_entity_poly.pdbx_seq_one_letter_code
_entity_poly.pdbx_strand_id
1 'polypeptide(L)'
;MLTTHQCQQLETASSLKLFDAERWTNAVCDVMAVNRYYDPGHIGENSGWRIDPGHQYVGESVLFQPHQFPINVKQVEGKPFIISESAWNLPHKYQAEGPFLIASYMSLTGFDAYYWFSPSSFGIDALPYWDFTNINGQMAMFRWTVSTPGQIAMFPANALMYRQGYIQKGEVLVREERNFESIMQRETPIISEENSFDPNRDTYQGGNAGQEETEVAPVAYLAGPVRVKYEGDPANTTVSPQLENLLDFANKKNYQCYRPTGLEL
;
A
#
# COMPACT_ATOMS: atom_id res chain seq x y z
N MET A 1 25.38 8.33 16.58
CA MET A 1 25.08 7.28 15.60
C MET A 1 24.07 7.89 14.64
N LEU A 2 24.42 8.10 13.37
CA LEU A 2 23.49 8.62 12.36
C LEU A 2 22.63 7.45 11.89
N THR A 3 21.31 7.49 12.15
CA THR A 3 20.37 6.52 11.61
C THR A 3 20.20 6.78 10.11
N THR A 4 20.42 5.76 9.29
CA THR A 4 20.26 5.86 7.84
C THR A 4 18.93 5.23 7.40
N HIS A 5 18.18 5.96 6.58
CA HIS A 5 16.91 5.52 6.00
C HIS A 5 17.02 5.65 4.48
N GLN A 6 16.64 4.61 3.73
CA GLN A 6 16.51 4.69 2.28
C GLN A 6 15.04 4.55 1.90
N CYS A 7 14.49 5.64 1.37
CA CYS A 7 13.11 5.73 0.89
C CYS A 7 13.04 5.25 -0.57
N GLN A 8 12.21 4.27 -0.85
CA GLN A 8 11.97 3.80 -2.22
C GLN A 8 10.88 4.60 -2.92
N GLN A 9 11.23 5.14 -4.08
CA GLN A 9 10.32 5.84 -4.99
C GLN A 9 10.55 5.48 -6.48
N LEU A 10 11.42 4.51 -6.76
CA LEU A 10 11.73 4.06 -8.13
C LEU A 10 10.94 2.80 -8.46
N GLU A 11 10.35 2.75 -9.65
CA GLU A 11 9.79 1.51 -10.20
C GLU A 11 10.94 0.59 -10.62
N THR A 12 10.90 -0.65 -10.16
CA THR A 12 11.83 -1.67 -10.64
C THR A 12 11.33 -2.26 -11.95
N ALA A 13 12.22 -2.74 -12.81
CA ALA A 13 11.82 -3.30 -14.12
C ALA A 13 10.90 -4.53 -14.02
N SER A 14 10.85 -5.20 -12.86
CA SER A 14 9.87 -6.24 -12.55
C SER A 14 9.72 -6.38 -11.04
N SER A 15 8.56 -5.99 -10.48
CA SER A 15 8.25 -6.17 -9.04
C SER A 15 8.49 -7.61 -8.59
N LEU A 16 7.99 -8.55 -9.38
CA LEU A 16 8.09 -9.98 -9.09
C LEU A 16 9.53 -10.46 -8.94
N LYS A 17 10.45 -9.96 -9.78
CA LYS A 17 11.80 -10.52 -9.93
C LYS A 17 12.90 -9.68 -9.32
N LEU A 18 12.68 -8.38 -9.14
CA LEU A 18 13.72 -7.41 -8.79
C LEU A 18 13.44 -6.67 -7.48
N PHE A 19 12.24 -6.71 -6.91
CA PHE A 19 12.01 -6.07 -5.61
C PHE A 19 12.86 -6.66 -4.50
N ASP A 20 13.06 -7.97 -4.47
CA ASP A 20 13.93 -8.58 -3.45
C ASP A 20 15.39 -8.16 -3.61
N ALA A 21 15.86 -7.94 -4.84
CA ALA A 21 17.20 -7.42 -5.09
C ALA A 21 17.33 -5.98 -4.54
N GLU A 22 16.34 -5.14 -4.80
CA GLU A 22 16.31 -3.76 -4.30
C GLU A 22 16.19 -3.71 -2.76
N ARG A 23 15.33 -4.52 -2.17
CA ARG A 23 15.18 -4.64 -0.72
C ARG A 23 16.45 -5.15 -0.07
N TRP A 24 17.13 -6.13 -0.68
CA TRP A 24 18.43 -6.62 -0.21
C TRP A 24 19.47 -5.51 -0.24
N THR A 25 19.58 -4.72 -1.31
CA THR A 25 20.53 -3.58 -1.34
C THR A 25 20.20 -2.53 -0.29
N ASN A 26 18.92 -2.29 -0.03
CA ASN A 26 18.48 -1.28 0.94
C ASN A 26 18.55 -1.77 2.40
N ALA A 27 18.66 -3.09 2.62
CA ALA A 27 18.73 -3.70 3.95
C ALA A 27 20.02 -3.33 4.72
N VAL A 28 20.99 -2.71 4.05
CA VAL A 28 22.15 -2.08 4.70
C VAL A 28 21.75 -0.90 5.61
N CYS A 29 20.62 -0.24 5.32
CA CYS A 29 20.08 0.85 6.14
C CYS A 29 19.43 0.34 7.43
N ASP A 30 19.30 1.23 8.42
CA ASP A 30 18.75 0.88 9.73
C ASP A 30 17.24 0.62 9.71
N VAL A 31 16.54 1.28 8.79
CA VAL A 31 15.08 1.22 8.65
C VAL A 31 14.71 1.08 7.19
N MET A 32 13.78 0.17 6.94
CA MET A 32 13.18 -0.02 5.62
C MET A 32 12.07 1.00 5.41
N ALA A 33 12.03 1.64 4.24
CA ALA A 33 11.01 2.62 3.90
C ALA A 33 10.55 2.48 2.45
N VAL A 34 9.24 2.67 2.23
CA VAL A 34 8.63 2.71 0.89
C VAL A 34 7.59 3.80 0.81
N ASN A 35 7.44 4.34 -0.39
CA ASN A 35 6.29 5.16 -0.75
C ASN A 35 5.28 4.30 -1.51
N ARG A 36 4.02 4.33 -1.09
CA ARG A 36 2.92 3.61 -1.76
C ARG A 36 1.65 4.41 -1.66
N TYR A 37 0.86 4.54 -2.71
CA TYR A 37 -0.42 5.26 -2.65
C TYR A 37 -1.56 4.37 -3.07
N TYR A 38 -2.76 4.67 -2.57
CA TYR A 38 -3.97 4.11 -3.13
C TYR A 38 -4.55 5.08 -4.17
N ASP A 39 -4.59 4.64 -5.43
CA ASP A 39 -4.97 5.47 -6.56
C ASP A 39 -6.47 5.37 -6.88
N PRO A 40 -7.16 6.49 -7.14
CA PRO A 40 -8.57 6.47 -7.53
C PRO A 40 -8.84 6.08 -8.99
N GLY A 41 -7.84 5.78 -9.80
CA GLY A 41 -7.97 5.62 -11.26
C GLY A 41 -8.32 6.95 -11.93
N HIS A 42 -7.54 8.00 -11.66
CA HIS A 42 -7.81 9.36 -12.16
C HIS A 42 -7.41 9.54 -13.63
N ILE A 43 -8.36 9.96 -14.46
CA ILE A 43 -8.23 10.08 -15.91
C ILE A 43 -8.46 11.54 -16.32
N GLY A 44 -7.47 12.12 -16.98
CA GLY A 44 -7.49 13.50 -17.46
C GLY A 44 -6.09 14.02 -17.81
N GLU A 45 -6.02 15.18 -18.45
CA GLU A 45 -4.76 15.87 -18.68
C GLU A 45 -4.19 16.34 -17.34
N ASN A 46 -2.88 16.28 -17.08
CA ASN A 46 -2.30 16.70 -15.79
C ASN A 46 -2.72 15.84 -14.57
N SER A 47 -3.32 14.66 -14.81
CA SER A 47 -3.87 13.79 -13.75
C SER A 47 -2.85 13.35 -12.69
N GLY A 48 -1.55 13.43 -13.00
CA GLY A 48 -0.44 13.21 -12.08
C GLY A 48 -0.39 14.17 -10.89
N TRP A 49 -0.87 15.40 -11.04
CA TRP A 49 -0.68 16.44 -10.01
C TRP A 49 -1.85 17.40 -9.83
N ARG A 50 -2.81 17.43 -10.77
CA ARG A 50 -3.92 18.37 -10.77
C ARG A 50 -5.20 17.72 -11.27
N ILE A 51 -6.34 18.15 -10.73
CA ILE A 51 -7.66 17.65 -11.13
C ILE A 51 -8.41 18.78 -11.81
N ASP A 52 -8.61 18.67 -13.12
CA ASP A 52 -9.28 19.72 -13.89
C ASP A 52 -10.78 19.42 -14.05
N PRO A 53 -11.58 20.47 -14.27
CA PRO A 53 -12.96 20.35 -14.73
C PRO A 53 -13.12 19.34 -15.87
N GLY A 54 -14.01 18.37 -15.69
CA GLY A 54 -14.29 17.33 -16.68
C GLY A 54 -13.42 16.08 -16.60
N HIS A 55 -12.44 16.03 -15.70
CA HIS A 55 -11.74 14.78 -15.38
C HIS A 55 -12.68 13.72 -14.82
N GLN A 56 -12.26 12.46 -14.97
CA GLN A 56 -13.01 11.28 -14.52
C GLN A 56 -12.17 10.48 -13.54
N TYR A 57 -12.82 9.68 -12.71
CA TYR A 57 -12.14 8.73 -11.84
C TYR A 57 -13.00 7.49 -11.61
N VAL A 58 -12.36 6.35 -11.36
CA VAL A 58 -13.05 5.09 -11.08
C VAL A 58 -13.53 5.07 -9.62
N GLY A 59 -12.62 5.39 -8.70
CA GLY A 59 -12.88 5.57 -7.28
C GLY A 59 -13.32 4.29 -6.58
N GLU A 60 -12.69 3.16 -6.85
CA GLU A 60 -13.03 1.89 -6.20
C GLU A 60 -12.61 1.88 -4.72
N SER A 61 -13.38 1.18 -3.90
CA SER A 61 -13.03 0.97 -2.49
C SER A 61 -11.89 -0.04 -2.41
N VAL A 62 -10.93 0.18 -1.52
CA VAL A 62 -9.79 -0.74 -1.35
C VAL A 62 -10.25 -2.09 -0.83
N LEU A 63 -11.44 -2.16 -0.21
CA LEU A 63 -12.05 -3.41 0.23
C LEU A 63 -12.44 -4.32 -0.95
N PHE A 64 -12.64 -3.75 -2.14
CA PHE A 64 -12.84 -4.50 -3.38
C PHE A 64 -11.57 -4.65 -4.21
N GLN A 65 -10.54 -3.86 -3.91
CA GLN A 65 -9.21 -3.95 -4.51
C GLN A 65 -8.12 -4.24 -3.48
N PRO A 66 -8.25 -5.33 -2.70
CA PRO A 66 -7.40 -5.57 -1.53
C PRO A 66 -5.92 -5.80 -1.88
N HIS A 67 -5.62 -6.14 -3.13
CA HIS A 67 -4.25 -6.30 -3.63
C HIS A 67 -3.49 -4.96 -3.72
N GLN A 68 -4.20 -3.88 -4.01
CA GLN A 68 -3.65 -2.52 -4.10
C GLN A 68 -3.46 -1.83 -2.74
N PHE A 69 -3.70 -2.55 -1.64
CA PHE A 69 -3.61 -1.94 -0.33
C PHE A 69 -2.15 -1.52 -0.03
N PRO A 70 -1.88 -0.26 0.37
CA PRO A 70 -0.52 0.29 0.39
C PRO A 70 0.47 -0.43 1.33
N ILE A 71 -0.01 -1.26 2.25
CA ILE A 71 0.83 -2.01 3.20
C ILE A 71 1.01 -3.49 2.85
N ASN A 72 0.60 -3.91 1.65
CA ASN A 72 0.91 -5.24 1.10
C ASN A 72 2.39 -5.32 0.67
N VAL A 73 3.28 -5.28 1.65
CA VAL A 73 4.74 -5.18 1.49
C VAL A 73 5.43 -6.23 2.37
N LYS A 74 6.48 -6.87 1.84
CA LYS A 74 7.29 -7.80 2.63
C LYS A 74 8.16 -7.02 3.60
N GLN A 75 8.12 -7.39 4.88
CA GLN A 75 8.92 -6.72 5.90
C GLN A 75 10.23 -7.48 6.13
N VAL A 76 11.36 -6.80 5.96
CA VAL A 76 12.69 -7.38 6.22
C VAL A 76 12.83 -7.71 7.71
N GLU A 77 13.26 -8.94 8.02
CA GLU A 77 13.44 -9.37 9.41
C GLU A 77 14.47 -8.53 10.16
N GLY A 78 14.17 -8.25 11.43
CA GLY A 78 15.06 -7.49 12.31
C GLY A 78 15.18 -5.99 11.98
N LYS A 79 14.40 -5.48 11.02
CA LYS A 79 14.39 -4.07 10.63
C LYS A 79 13.03 -3.43 10.93
N PRO A 80 12.98 -2.23 11.51
CA PRO A 80 11.78 -1.41 11.48
C PRO A 80 11.38 -1.13 10.02
N PHE A 81 10.07 -1.13 9.77
CA PHE A 81 9.51 -0.87 8.45
C PHE A 81 8.47 0.24 8.51
N ILE A 82 8.70 1.29 7.73
CA ILE A 82 7.80 2.43 7.64
C ILE A 82 7.26 2.60 6.22
N ILE A 83 6.01 3.06 6.10
CA ILE A 83 5.52 3.67 4.87
C ILE A 83 5.81 5.17 4.99
N SER A 84 6.82 5.65 4.27
CA SER A 84 7.33 7.01 4.39
C SER A 84 6.49 8.05 3.67
N GLU A 85 5.66 7.61 2.73
CA GLU A 85 4.75 8.48 2.00
C GLU A 85 3.56 7.68 1.45
N SER A 86 2.34 8.10 1.78
CA SER A 86 1.12 7.47 1.28
C SER A 86 -0.12 8.32 1.53
N ALA A 87 -1.16 8.12 0.72
CA ALA A 87 -2.50 8.65 0.95
C ALA A 87 -3.55 7.99 0.05
N TRP A 88 -4.82 8.32 0.31
CA TRP A 88 -5.92 8.16 -0.63
C TRP A 88 -6.00 9.42 -1.49
N ASN A 89 -5.36 9.38 -2.65
CA ASN A 89 -5.18 10.54 -3.51
C ASN A 89 -6.52 11.02 -4.09
N LEU A 90 -6.72 12.33 -4.20
CA LEU A 90 -7.91 12.87 -4.85
C LEU A 90 -7.87 12.66 -6.38
N PRO A 91 -9.03 12.59 -7.07
CA PRO A 91 -10.39 12.59 -6.53
C PRO A 91 -10.78 11.21 -6.00
N HIS A 92 -11.32 11.10 -4.78
CA HIS A 92 -11.62 9.79 -4.18
C HIS A 92 -12.85 9.83 -3.28
N LYS A 93 -13.81 8.92 -3.51
CA LYS A 93 -15.06 8.85 -2.70
C LYS A 93 -14.88 8.11 -1.38
N TYR A 94 -14.00 7.11 -1.32
CA TYR A 94 -13.74 6.31 -0.12
C TYR A 94 -12.54 6.76 0.74
N GLN A 95 -12.27 8.07 0.80
CA GLN A 95 -11.14 8.60 1.59
C GLN A 95 -11.16 8.18 3.06
N ALA A 96 -12.36 8.04 3.65
CA ALA A 96 -12.53 7.64 5.05
C ALA A 96 -12.08 6.21 5.35
N GLU A 97 -11.91 5.36 4.32
CA GLU A 97 -11.37 4.01 4.50
C GLU A 97 -9.90 4.04 4.93
N GLY A 98 -9.10 4.93 4.32
CA GLY A 98 -7.65 4.97 4.49
C GLY A 98 -7.22 4.97 5.96
N PRO A 99 -7.54 6.02 6.74
CA PRO A 99 -7.07 6.14 8.12
C PRO A 99 -7.43 4.96 9.02
N PHE A 100 -8.66 4.44 8.86
CA PHE A 100 -9.14 3.32 9.67
C PHE A 100 -8.48 2.00 9.27
N LEU A 101 -8.43 1.68 7.98
CA LEU A 101 -7.84 0.43 7.50
C LEU A 101 -6.34 0.41 7.74
N ILE A 102 -5.62 1.50 7.47
CA ILE A 102 -4.18 1.58 7.73
C ILE A 102 -3.88 1.34 9.21
N ALA A 103 -4.57 2.03 10.13
CA ALA A 103 -4.34 1.81 11.57
C ALA A 103 -4.66 0.36 11.99
N SER A 104 -5.72 -0.23 11.42
CA SER A 104 -6.13 -1.60 11.74
C SER A 104 -5.12 -2.63 11.26
N TYR A 105 -4.77 -2.57 9.99
CA TYR A 105 -3.91 -3.57 9.36
C TYR A 105 -2.44 -3.35 9.67
N MET A 106 -1.96 -2.13 9.92
CA MET A 106 -0.62 -1.93 10.46
C MET A 106 -0.46 -2.54 11.85
N SER A 107 -1.50 -2.46 12.69
CA SER A 107 -1.49 -3.12 14.00
C SER A 107 -1.41 -4.64 13.84
N LEU A 108 -2.22 -5.20 12.93
CA LEU A 108 -2.25 -6.63 12.64
C LEU A 108 -0.94 -7.15 12.03
N THR A 109 -0.38 -6.45 11.05
CA THR A 109 0.78 -6.90 10.25
C THR A 109 2.12 -6.41 10.82
N GLY A 110 2.09 -5.47 11.75
CA GLY A 110 3.23 -5.01 12.54
C GLY A 110 4.20 -4.10 11.80
N PHE A 111 3.69 -3.14 11.01
CA PHE A 111 4.47 -1.98 10.53
C PHE A 111 4.69 -0.97 11.66
N ASP A 112 5.79 -0.24 11.60
CA ASP A 112 6.23 0.66 12.68
C ASP A 112 5.78 2.12 12.50
N ALA A 113 5.57 2.58 11.27
CA ALA A 113 5.03 3.91 11.01
C ALA A 113 4.39 4.03 9.62
N TYR A 114 3.50 5.01 9.49
CA TYR A 114 2.86 5.38 8.23
C TYR A 114 2.70 6.90 8.18
N TYR A 115 3.30 7.50 7.16
CA TYR A 115 3.36 8.94 6.97
C TYR A 115 2.36 9.37 5.88
N TRP A 116 1.35 10.11 6.32
CA TRP A 116 0.28 10.63 5.46
C TRP A 116 0.77 11.81 4.62
N PHE A 117 0.68 11.69 3.31
CA PHE A 117 1.16 12.69 2.35
C PHE A 117 0.01 13.26 1.49
N SER A 118 -0.19 14.56 1.38
CA SER A 118 0.49 15.69 2.03
C SER A 118 -0.56 16.60 2.65
N PRO A 119 -0.49 16.98 3.93
CA PRO A 119 -1.41 17.97 4.46
C PRO A 119 -1.19 19.33 3.76
N SER A 120 -2.22 19.87 3.10
CA SER A 120 -2.20 21.24 2.54
C SER A 120 -2.59 22.30 3.58
N SER A 121 -3.15 21.87 4.71
CA SER A 121 -3.59 22.68 5.85
C SER A 121 -3.35 21.93 7.16
N PHE A 122 -3.26 22.66 8.28
CA PHE A 122 -3.17 22.08 9.62
C PHE A 122 -4.46 21.32 10.04
N GLY A 123 -5.56 21.59 9.36
CA GLY A 123 -6.85 20.95 9.57
C GLY A 123 -7.50 20.59 8.24
N ILE A 124 -8.81 20.78 8.17
CA ILE A 124 -9.54 20.66 6.90
C ILE A 124 -9.21 21.87 6.03
N ASP A 125 -8.84 21.62 4.78
CA ASP A 125 -8.65 22.63 3.77
C ASP A 125 -10.01 23.14 3.29
N ALA A 126 -10.27 24.44 3.50
CA ALA A 126 -11.53 25.06 3.10
C ALA A 126 -11.59 25.34 1.59
N LEU A 127 -10.44 25.42 0.92
CA LEU A 127 -10.34 25.72 -0.50
C LEU A 127 -9.22 24.89 -1.13
N PRO A 128 -9.42 23.56 -1.34
CA PRO A 128 -8.43 22.68 -1.95
C PRO A 128 -8.36 22.90 -3.47
N TYR A 129 -8.39 24.14 -3.95
CA TYR A 129 -8.35 24.50 -5.37
C TYR A 129 -7.14 25.37 -5.69
N TRP A 130 -6.60 25.20 -6.90
CA TRP A 130 -5.64 26.11 -7.50
C TRP A 130 -6.36 27.40 -7.93
N ASP A 131 -6.44 28.36 -7.02
CA ASP A 131 -7.17 29.63 -7.17
C ASP A 131 -6.70 30.53 -8.33
N PHE A 132 -5.46 30.35 -8.78
CA PHE A 132 -4.92 31.03 -9.97
C PHE A 132 -5.33 30.38 -11.30
N THR A 133 -6.05 29.25 -11.28
CA THR A 133 -6.50 28.56 -12.50
C THR A 133 -7.90 29.02 -12.92
N ASN A 134 -8.11 29.14 -14.23
CA ASN A 134 -9.42 29.36 -14.82
C ASN A 134 -9.55 28.46 -16.06
N ILE A 135 -10.12 27.29 -15.86
CA ILE A 135 -10.38 26.28 -16.89
C ILE A 135 -11.88 26.31 -17.15
N ASN A 136 -12.28 27.01 -18.22
CA ASN A 136 -13.69 27.19 -18.61
C ASN A 136 -14.58 27.76 -17.48
N GLY A 137 -14.07 28.74 -16.73
CA GLY A 137 -14.81 29.37 -15.62
C GLY A 137 -14.79 28.58 -14.31
N GLN A 138 -13.98 27.53 -14.22
CA GLN A 138 -13.82 26.71 -13.01
C GLN A 138 -12.34 26.63 -12.59
N MET A 139 -12.11 26.29 -11.33
CA MET A 139 -10.76 26.12 -10.77
C MET A 139 -10.41 24.63 -10.71
N ALA A 140 -9.15 24.32 -11.00
CA ALA A 140 -8.62 22.99 -10.79
C ALA A 140 -8.45 22.68 -9.31
N MET A 141 -8.56 21.42 -8.91
CA MET A 141 -8.41 20.96 -7.52
C MET A 141 -7.00 20.41 -7.28
N PHE A 142 -6.49 20.60 -6.06
CA PHE A 142 -5.26 19.95 -5.59
C PHE A 142 -5.47 18.44 -5.49
N ARG A 143 -4.60 17.66 -6.14
CA ARG A 143 -4.63 16.19 -6.07
C ARG A 143 -4.07 15.64 -4.76
N TRP A 144 -2.93 16.20 -4.37
CA TRP A 144 -2.11 15.72 -3.27
C TRP A 144 -2.51 16.44 -1.99
N THR A 145 -3.62 16.01 -1.38
CA THR A 145 -3.96 16.47 -0.03
C THR A 145 -4.65 15.44 0.83
N VAL A 146 -4.21 15.36 2.09
CA VAL A 146 -4.93 14.64 3.16
C VAL A 146 -5.74 15.57 4.05
N SER A 147 -5.70 16.87 3.81
CA SER A 147 -6.46 17.89 4.55
C SER A 147 -7.94 17.90 4.16
N THR A 148 -8.54 16.72 3.99
CA THR A 148 -9.95 16.53 3.67
C THR A 148 -10.70 15.98 4.87
N PRO A 149 -12.01 16.19 4.98
CA PRO A 149 -12.80 15.60 6.07
C PRO A 149 -12.66 14.06 6.13
N GLY A 150 -12.49 13.40 4.99
CA GLY A 150 -12.34 11.95 4.92
C GLY A 150 -11.01 11.44 5.49
N GLN A 151 -9.94 12.23 5.49
CA GLN A 151 -8.63 11.77 5.96
C GLN A 151 -8.25 12.41 7.31
N ILE A 152 -7.96 13.71 7.35
CA ILE A 152 -7.39 14.35 8.56
C ILE A 152 -8.32 14.30 9.78
N ALA A 153 -9.65 14.35 9.58
CA ALA A 153 -10.60 14.29 10.69
C ALA A 153 -10.63 12.90 11.36
N MET A 154 -10.20 11.86 10.64
CA MET A 154 -10.15 10.50 11.14
C MET A 154 -8.86 10.18 11.88
N PHE A 155 -7.79 10.99 11.73
CA PHE A 155 -6.48 10.69 12.30
C PHE A 155 -6.47 10.54 13.83
N PRO A 156 -7.14 11.39 14.65
CA PRO A 156 -7.01 11.28 16.11
C PRO A 156 -7.47 9.92 16.66
N ALA A 157 -8.64 9.44 16.23
CA ALA A 157 -9.17 8.16 16.70
C ALA A 157 -8.33 6.96 16.21
N ASN A 158 -7.91 6.99 14.94
CA ASN A 158 -7.13 5.90 14.35
C ASN A 158 -5.69 5.86 14.86
N ALA A 159 -5.07 7.02 15.12
CA ALA A 159 -3.77 7.10 15.76
C ALA A 159 -3.83 6.56 17.20
N LEU A 160 -4.92 6.85 17.94
CA LEU A 160 -5.13 6.27 19.26
C LEU A 160 -5.27 4.74 19.18
N MET A 161 -6.09 4.24 18.25
CA MET A 161 -6.30 2.80 18.03
C MET A 161 -4.98 2.06 17.80
N TYR A 162 -4.11 2.59 16.92
CA TYR A 162 -2.79 2.02 16.65
C TYR A 162 -1.85 2.12 17.87
N ARG A 163 -1.71 3.31 18.47
CA ARG A 163 -0.74 3.55 19.55
C ARG A 163 -1.08 2.83 20.85
N GLN A 164 -2.36 2.61 21.12
CA GLN A 164 -2.80 1.90 22.32
C GLN A 164 -2.91 0.38 22.12
N GLY A 165 -2.59 -0.14 20.93
CA GLY A 165 -2.63 -1.57 20.66
C GLY A 165 -4.02 -2.17 20.78
N TYR A 166 -5.07 -1.44 20.36
CA TYR A 166 -6.44 -1.95 20.39
C TYR A 166 -6.64 -3.16 19.47
N ILE A 167 -5.79 -3.28 18.45
CA ILE A 167 -5.65 -4.47 17.62
C ILE A 167 -4.30 -5.08 17.91
N GLN A 168 -4.29 -6.38 18.19
CA GLN A 168 -3.05 -7.12 18.46
C GLN A 168 -2.36 -7.49 17.15
N LYS A 169 -1.03 -7.52 17.19
CA LYS A 169 -0.23 -8.05 16.10
C LYS A 169 -0.52 -9.53 15.92
N GLY A 170 -0.74 -9.94 14.66
CA GLY A 170 -0.96 -11.33 14.29
C GLY A 170 0.33 -12.15 14.28
N GLU A 171 0.18 -13.47 14.22
CA GLU A 171 1.29 -14.40 14.00
C GLU A 171 1.84 -14.25 12.57
N VAL A 172 3.15 -14.44 12.40
CA VAL A 172 3.78 -14.38 11.07
C VAL A 172 3.18 -15.49 10.19
N LEU A 173 2.56 -15.11 9.08
CA LEU A 173 1.87 -16.07 8.21
C LEU A 173 2.74 -16.57 7.07
N VAL A 174 3.68 -15.75 6.61
CA VAL A 174 4.67 -16.14 5.62
C VAL A 174 6.02 -15.61 6.08
N ARG A 175 7.00 -16.51 6.13
CA ARG A 175 8.39 -16.19 6.39
C ARG A 175 9.23 -16.77 5.27
N GLU A 176 9.73 -15.90 4.40
CA GLU A 176 10.57 -16.28 3.27
C GLU A 176 12.05 -16.07 3.61
N GLU A 177 12.87 -17.11 3.48
CA GLU A 177 14.33 -16.97 3.49
C GLU A 177 14.85 -17.04 2.06
N ARG A 178 15.65 -16.05 1.64
CA ARG A 178 16.26 -16.03 0.32
C ARG A 178 17.78 -15.98 0.44
N ASN A 179 18.47 -16.87 -0.26
CA ASN A 179 19.91 -16.80 -0.43
C ASN A 179 20.28 -15.77 -1.52
N PHE A 180 21.55 -15.35 -1.53
CA PHE A 180 22.06 -14.35 -2.47
C PHE A 180 21.91 -14.79 -3.94
N GLU A 181 22.18 -16.06 -4.23
CA GLU A 181 22.16 -16.59 -5.59
C GLU A 181 20.75 -16.54 -6.19
N SER A 182 19.71 -16.91 -5.45
CA SER A 182 18.32 -16.87 -5.92
C SER A 182 17.85 -15.46 -6.24
N ILE A 183 18.29 -14.47 -5.46
CA ILE A 183 17.97 -13.05 -5.70
C ILE A 183 18.65 -12.58 -6.99
N MET A 184 19.95 -12.84 -7.15
CA MET A 184 20.72 -12.39 -8.31
C MET A 184 20.34 -13.12 -9.60
N GLN A 185 19.90 -14.38 -9.49
CA GLN A 185 19.38 -15.15 -10.63
C GLN A 185 17.92 -14.83 -10.96
N ARG A 186 17.27 -13.94 -10.19
CA ARG A 186 15.87 -13.52 -10.39
C ARG A 186 14.91 -14.70 -10.30
N GLU A 187 15.14 -15.59 -9.34
CA GLU A 187 14.16 -16.64 -9.03
C GLU A 187 12.87 -16.01 -8.50
N THR A 188 11.72 -16.63 -8.83
CA THR A 188 10.42 -16.17 -8.33
C THR A 188 10.36 -16.31 -6.81
N PRO A 189 10.02 -15.26 -6.05
CA PRO A 189 9.73 -15.42 -4.63
C PRO A 189 8.46 -16.25 -4.42
N ILE A 190 8.33 -16.87 -3.25
CA ILE A 190 7.09 -17.60 -2.90
C ILE A 190 5.89 -16.67 -2.75
N ILE A 191 6.14 -15.37 -2.50
CA ILE A 191 5.13 -14.31 -2.47
C ILE A 191 5.73 -13.01 -3.03
N SER A 192 4.95 -12.35 -3.88
CA SER A 192 5.35 -11.09 -4.50
C SER A 192 4.62 -9.90 -3.88
N GLU A 193 5.20 -8.71 -3.99
CA GLU A 193 4.49 -7.46 -3.78
C GLU A 193 4.02 -6.95 -5.15
N GLU A 194 2.87 -6.28 -5.19
CA GLU A 194 2.51 -5.53 -6.39
C GLU A 194 3.29 -4.21 -6.49
N ASN A 195 3.45 -3.70 -7.72
CA ASN A 195 4.06 -2.40 -7.94
C ASN A 195 3.19 -1.30 -7.32
N SER A 196 3.83 -0.30 -6.72
CA SER A 196 3.15 0.94 -6.33
C SER A 196 2.83 1.76 -7.57
N PHE A 197 1.66 2.39 -7.60
CA PHE A 197 1.31 3.36 -8.65
C PHE A 197 1.82 4.77 -8.30
N ASP A 198 2.56 5.41 -9.21
CA ASP A 198 2.92 6.83 -9.23
C ASP A 198 2.31 7.50 -10.48
N PRO A 199 1.26 8.32 -10.34
CA PRO A 199 0.55 8.91 -11.47
C PRO A 199 1.38 9.96 -12.25
N ASN A 200 2.53 10.40 -11.74
CA ASN A 200 3.43 11.30 -12.47
C ASN A 200 4.44 10.55 -13.36
N ARG A 201 4.54 9.24 -13.20
CA ARG A 201 5.50 8.39 -13.92
C ARG A 201 4.82 7.27 -14.69
N ASP A 202 3.71 6.77 -14.16
CA ASP A 202 3.01 5.61 -14.67
C ASP A 202 1.91 6.05 -15.64
N THR A 203 1.97 5.52 -16.86
CA THR A 203 0.78 5.50 -17.71
C THR A 203 -0.15 4.42 -17.17
N TYR A 204 -1.45 4.69 -17.01
CA TYR A 204 -2.46 3.68 -16.66
C TYR A 204 -2.52 2.61 -17.77
N GLN A 205 -1.62 1.63 -17.69
CA GLN A 205 -1.71 0.35 -18.37
C GLN A 205 -2.05 -0.61 -17.24
N GLY A 206 -3.35 -0.94 -17.13
CA GLY A 206 -3.86 -1.75 -16.04
C GLY A 206 -2.94 -2.93 -15.76
N GLY A 207 -2.36 -2.94 -14.56
CA GLY A 207 -1.51 -3.98 -14.00
C GLY A 207 -0.43 -4.51 -14.94
N ASN A 208 0.83 -4.24 -14.63
CA ASN A 208 1.90 -5.20 -14.92
C ASN A 208 1.67 -6.48 -14.07
N ALA A 209 0.58 -7.19 -14.34
CA ALA A 209 0.35 -8.54 -13.91
C ALA A 209 1.22 -9.42 -14.81
N GLY A 210 2.49 -9.57 -14.42
CA GLY A 210 3.29 -10.68 -14.90
C GLY A 210 2.49 -11.97 -14.67
N GLN A 211 2.28 -12.74 -15.74
CA GLN A 211 1.50 -13.99 -15.75
C GLN A 211 2.11 -15.12 -14.89
N GLU A 212 3.19 -14.85 -14.16
CA GLU A 212 3.82 -15.81 -13.26
C GLU A 212 3.19 -15.72 -11.88
N GLU A 213 2.36 -16.70 -11.55
CA GLU A 213 1.77 -16.84 -10.24
C GLU A 213 2.84 -17.22 -9.20
N THR A 214 2.77 -16.61 -8.02
CA THR A 214 3.57 -17.02 -6.86
C THR A 214 2.89 -18.14 -6.09
N GLU A 215 3.65 -18.92 -5.33
CA GLU A 215 3.12 -20.03 -4.53
C GLU A 215 2.04 -19.58 -3.55
N VAL A 216 2.25 -18.43 -2.90
CA VAL A 216 1.32 -17.82 -1.96
C VAL A 216 0.63 -16.64 -2.62
N ALA A 217 -0.70 -16.56 -2.48
CA ALA A 217 -1.48 -15.46 -3.05
C ALA A 217 -1.25 -14.14 -2.26
N PRO A 218 -1.21 -12.97 -2.94
CA PRO A 218 -1.02 -11.67 -2.28
C PRO A 218 -2.05 -11.32 -1.19
N VAL A 219 -3.24 -11.94 -1.19
CA VAL A 219 -4.23 -11.74 -0.12
C VAL A 219 -3.68 -12.13 1.27
N ALA A 220 -2.60 -12.92 1.34
CA ALA A 220 -1.90 -13.26 2.58
C ALA A 220 -1.41 -12.04 3.39
N TYR A 221 -1.07 -10.92 2.73
CA TYR A 221 -0.65 -9.69 3.43
C TYR A 221 -1.75 -9.12 4.34
N LEU A 222 -3.01 -9.48 4.11
CA LEU A 222 -4.15 -9.00 4.90
C LEU A 222 -4.42 -9.86 6.13
N ALA A 223 -3.90 -11.08 6.17
CA ALA A 223 -4.18 -12.01 7.25
C ALA A 223 -3.15 -11.89 8.39
N GLY A 224 -1.95 -11.38 8.11
CA GLY A 224 -0.91 -11.18 9.12
C GLY A 224 0.44 -10.75 8.53
N PRO A 225 1.48 -10.62 9.38
CA PRO A 225 2.82 -10.26 8.93
C PRO A 225 3.38 -11.23 7.87
N VAL A 226 3.91 -10.67 6.80
CA VAL A 226 4.77 -11.36 5.82
C VAL A 226 6.20 -10.84 5.99
N ARG A 227 7.12 -11.75 6.28
CA ARG A 227 8.52 -11.45 6.60
C ARG A 227 9.46 -12.05 5.57
N VAL A 228 10.55 -11.35 5.29
CA VAL A 228 11.62 -11.84 4.44
C VAL A 228 12.96 -11.70 5.14
N LYS A 229 13.79 -12.73 5.07
CA LYS A 229 15.18 -12.73 5.51
C LYS A 229 16.07 -12.97 4.32
N TYR A 230 16.88 -11.98 3.99
CA TYR A 230 17.91 -12.11 2.97
C TYR A 230 19.17 -12.74 3.56
N GLU A 231 19.97 -13.36 2.68
CA GLU A 231 21.14 -14.17 3.08
C GLU A 231 20.76 -15.34 4.01
N GLY A 232 19.53 -15.81 3.85
CA GLY A 232 18.98 -16.96 4.55
C GLY A 232 19.15 -18.27 3.78
N ASP A 233 18.66 -19.35 4.37
CA ASP A 233 18.54 -20.65 3.73
C ASP A 233 17.08 -20.88 3.30
N PRO A 234 16.79 -20.99 2.00
CA PRO A 234 15.44 -21.25 1.51
C PRO A 234 14.73 -22.45 2.15
N ALA A 235 15.46 -23.43 2.67
CA ALA A 235 14.88 -24.56 3.41
C ALA A 235 14.19 -24.15 4.73
N ASN A 236 14.47 -22.96 5.25
CA ASN A 236 13.84 -22.39 6.44
C ASN A 236 12.64 -21.48 6.12
N THR A 237 12.21 -21.44 4.86
CA THR A 237 10.97 -20.76 4.45
C THR A 237 9.76 -21.50 5.02
N THR A 238 8.81 -20.75 5.58
CA THR A 238 7.61 -21.31 6.21
C THR A 238 6.36 -20.54 5.81
N VAL A 239 5.29 -21.27 5.50
CA VAL A 239 3.92 -20.75 5.33
C VAL A 239 3.06 -21.32 6.46
N SER A 240 2.37 -20.45 7.18
CA SER A 240 1.53 -20.86 8.31
C SER A 240 0.29 -21.62 7.82
N PRO A 241 -0.03 -22.79 8.40
CA PRO A 241 -1.26 -23.52 8.07
C PRO A 241 -2.53 -22.76 8.45
N GLN A 242 -2.43 -21.71 9.29
CA GLN A 242 -3.58 -20.86 9.61
C GLN A 242 -4.09 -20.10 8.39
N LEU A 243 -3.27 -19.90 7.36
CA LEU A 243 -3.63 -19.15 6.18
C LEU A 243 -4.84 -19.77 5.46
N GLU A 244 -4.94 -21.10 5.42
CA GLU A 244 -6.08 -21.84 4.87
C GLU A 244 -7.39 -21.61 5.64
N ASN A 245 -7.29 -21.32 6.95
CA ASN A 245 -8.45 -21.04 7.79
C ASN A 245 -8.90 -19.57 7.71
N LEU A 246 -7.98 -18.67 7.35
CA LEU A 246 -8.24 -17.22 7.30
C LEU A 246 -8.71 -16.77 5.92
N LEU A 247 -8.29 -17.47 4.85
CA LEU A 247 -8.48 -17.04 3.47
C LEU A 247 -9.12 -18.14 2.62
N ASP A 248 -10.11 -17.76 1.80
CA ASP A 248 -10.68 -18.65 0.78
C ASP A 248 -9.87 -18.54 -0.51
N PHE A 249 -8.85 -19.38 -0.65
CA PHE A 249 -8.05 -19.46 -1.87
C PHE A 249 -8.84 -19.96 -3.08
N ALA A 250 -9.82 -20.84 -2.87
CA ALA A 250 -10.62 -21.44 -3.95
C ALA A 250 -11.56 -20.42 -4.60
N ASN A 251 -12.06 -19.45 -3.83
CA ASN A 251 -12.96 -18.42 -4.31
C ASN A 251 -12.33 -17.02 -4.45
N LYS A 252 -11.03 -16.86 -4.11
CA LYS A 252 -10.33 -15.56 -4.02
C LYS A 252 -11.10 -14.54 -3.15
N LYS A 253 -11.63 -14.97 -2.01
CA LYS A 253 -12.48 -14.13 -1.13
C LYS A 253 -11.97 -14.13 0.31
N ASN A 254 -12.05 -12.96 0.96
CA ASN A 254 -11.98 -12.86 2.42
C ASN A 254 -13.34 -13.26 3.00
N TYR A 255 -13.38 -14.27 3.87
CA TYR A 255 -14.64 -14.77 4.47
C TYR A 255 -15.42 -13.70 5.28
N GLN A 256 -14.79 -12.59 5.66
CA GLN A 256 -15.38 -11.59 6.55
C GLN A 256 -16.03 -10.36 5.87
N CYS A 257 -15.95 -10.22 4.55
CA CYS A 257 -16.55 -9.08 3.84
C CYS A 257 -17.61 -9.54 2.81
N TYR A 258 -18.73 -10.09 3.29
CA TYR A 258 -19.87 -10.40 2.42
C TYR A 258 -20.89 -9.25 2.41
N ARG A 259 -21.20 -8.71 1.23
CA ARG A 259 -22.47 -8.00 0.97
C ARG A 259 -23.57 -9.05 0.79
N PRO A 260 -24.72 -8.94 1.47
CA PRO A 260 -25.94 -9.52 0.94
C PRO A 260 -26.21 -8.85 -0.41
N THR A 261 -26.20 -9.64 -1.48
CA THR A 261 -26.68 -9.22 -2.80
C THR A 261 -28.15 -8.85 -2.69
N GLY A 262 -28.51 -7.56 -2.78
CA GLY A 262 -29.92 -7.17 -2.83
C GLY A 262 -30.32 -5.75 -2.45
N LEU A 263 -29.48 -4.72 -2.63
CA LEU A 263 -29.96 -3.33 -2.55
C LEU A 263 -29.30 -2.49 -3.64
N GLU A 264 -30.07 -2.26 -4.71
CA GLU A 264 -29.90 -1.14 -5.62
C GLU A 264 -30.19 0.16 -4.85
N LEU A 265 -29.28 1.13 -4.97
CA LEU A 265 -29.53 2.55 -4.77
C LEU A 265 -28.93 3.28 -5.98
#